data_AF-A0A3G8XWC2-F1
#
_entry.id   AF-A0A3G8XWC2-F1
#
_cell.length_a   1.000
_cell.length_b   1.000
_cell.length_c   1.000
_cell.angle_alpha   90.00
_cell.angle_beta   90.00
_cell.angle_gamma   90.00
#
_symmetry.space_group_name_H-M   'P 1'
#
loop_
_entity.id
_entity.type
_entity.pdbx_description
1 polymer ?
#
loop_
_entity_poly.entity_id
_entity_poly.type
_entity_poly.pdbx_seq_one_letter_code
_entity_poly.pdbx_strand_id
1 'polypeptide(L)'
;MKTLSALVILLLTMISWSTKNPDFTSSETTKHEDSLKQRIEIFNKELENHVIEPNFTINMDSSTVTFLDFKIDSFSDENGLVIKVNNDEIKTYRLQTQNIVWTAKDSVQYANQISQIKYYKYEKLLLFQITYYPCSGLGCGANYQIIYDLKNKKSFAFGRFRTGFDMNLYQYQTDEKTYYLSKSFQGRNEQLKDTITNELFELTPNLPLRLSEYSAKFMYENDFERETKFESKWIK
;
A
#
# COMPACT_ATOMS: atom_id res chain seq x y z
N MET A 1 44.66 78.74 -22.75
CA MET A 1 46.08 78.60 -22.36
C MET A 1 46.18 78.44 -20.85
N LYS A 2 46.29 77.18 -20.38
CA LYS A 2 47.09 76.71 -19.23
C LYS A 2 46.63 75.28 -18.90
N THR A 3 47.59 74.40 -19.05
CA THR A 3 47.67 72.98 -18.72
C THR A 3 47.52 72.72 -17.21
N LEU A 4 47.05 71.54 -16.80
CA LEU A 4 47.89 70.42 -16.33
C LEU A 4 47.09 69.45 -15.41
N SER A 5 47.03 68.19 -15.84
CA SER A 5 47.17 66.89 -15.14
C SER A 5 46.72 66.69 -13.67
N ALA A 6 45.90 65.64 -13.47
CA ALA A 6 46.09 64.49 -12.55
C ALA A 6 44.75 63.73 -12.43
N LEU A 7 44.51 62.63 -13.16
CA LEU A 7 44.80 61.23 -12.77
C LEU A 7 44.75 60.99 -11.26
N VAL A 8 43.88 60.06 -10.81
CA VAL A 8 44.16 58.94 -9.86
C VAL A 8 42.91 58.53 -9.05
N ILE A 9 42.47 57.30 -9.33
CA ILE A 9 41.88 56.25 -8.45
C ILE A 9 40.38 56.31 -8.09
N LEU A 10 39.62 55.58 -8.89
CA LEU A 10 38.94 54.32 -8.53
C LEU A 10 38.47 54.15 -7.07
N LEU A 11 37.16 54.26 -6.82
CA LEU A 11 36.49 53.57 -5.71
C LEU A 11 35.08 53.17 -6.16
N LEU A 12 35.05 52.08 -6.93
CA LEU A 12 33.88 51.21 -7.07
C LEU A 12 33.64 50.54 -5.72
N THR A 13 32.84 51.15 -4.86
CA THR A 13 32.18 50.43 -3.77
C THR A 13 31.03 49.63 -4.38
N MET A 14 31.38 48.46 -4.92
CA MET A 14 30.46 47.34 -5.04
C MET A 14 29.94 47.03 -3.64
N ILE A 15 28.80 47.62 -3.26
CA ILE A 15 27.96 47.06 -2.22
C ILE A 15 27.38 45.78 -2.83
N SER A 16 28.19 44.73 -2.75
CA SER A 16 27.74 43.35 -2.76
C SER A 16 26.81 43.23 -1.56
N TRP A 17 25.53 43.48 -1.80
CA TRP A 17 24.50 42.96 -0.93
C TRP A 17 24.48 41.47 -1.18
N SER A 18 25.38 40.77 -0.49
CA SER A 18 25.26 39.35 -0.24
C SER A 18 23.94 39.18 0.48
N THR A 19 22.90 38.82 -0.29
CA THR A 19 21.76 38.11 0.26
C THR A 19 22.35 36.82 0.81
N LYS A 20 22.65 36.84 2.11
CA LYS A 20 22.82 35.63 2.89
C LYS A 20 21.59 34.78 2.60
N ASN A 21 21.74 33.78 1.74
CA ASN A 21 20.86 32.63 1.79
C ASN A 21 20.91 32.19 3.25
N PRO A 22 19.77 32.05 3.95
CA PRO A 22 19.81 31.39 5.24
C PRO A 22 20.42 30.02 4.96
N ASP A 23 21.55 29.73 5.60
CA ASP A 23 22.05 28.37 5.73
C ASP A 23 20.90 27.59 6.35
N PHE A 24 20.10 26.93 5.51
CA PHE A 24 19.14 25.94 5.94
C PHE A 24 20.00 24.76 6.38
N THR A 25 20.42 24.84 7.64
CA THR A 25 21.52 24.07 8.17
C THR A 25 21.25 22.58 8.07
N SER A 26 22.28 21.80 7.71
CA SER A 26 22.27 20.33 7.69
C SER A 26 21.70 19.71 8.96
N SER A 27 21.80 20.39 10.10
CA SER A 27 21.22 19.99 11.39
C SER A 27 19.68 19.94 11.41
N GLU A 28 19.00 20.86 10.73
CA GLU A 28 17.52 20.89 10.69
C GLU A 28 16.96 19.80 9.77
N THR A 29 17.63 19.55 8.64
CA THR A 29 17.29 18.46 7.72
C THR A 29 17.41 17.10 8.43
N THR A 30 18.50 16.85 9.15
CA THR A 30 18.67 15.60 9.92
C THR A 30 17.60 15.44 11.00
N LYS A 31 17.31 16.50 11.77
CA LYS A 31 16.24 16.46 12.80
C LYS A 31 14.86 16.16 12.21
N HIS A 32 14.56 16.71 11.04
CA HIS A 32 13.29 16.46 10.36
C HIS A 32 13.17 15.01 9.88
N GLU A 33 14.23 14.47 9.28
CA GLU A 33 14.28 13.08 8.84
C GLU A 33 14.15 12.10 10.01
N ASP A 34 14.83 12.37 11.13
CA ASP A 34 14.74 11.53 12.34
C ASP A 34 13.33 11.55 12.94
N SER A 35 12.70 12.72 13.00
CA SER A 35 11.31 12.85 13.46
C SER A 35 10.32 12.11 12.55
N LEU A 36 10.54 12.16 11.22
CA LEU A 36 9.72 11.43 10.26
C LEU A 36 9.85 9.91 10.47
N LYS A 37 11.09 9.40 10.55
CA LYS A 37 11.36 7.98 10.79
C LYS A 37 10.72 7.50 12.08
N GLN A 38 10.89 8.24 13.18
CA GLN A 38 10.29 7.89 14.46
C GLN A 38 8.75 7.76 14.39
N ARG A 39 8.08 8.69 13.71
CA ARG A 39 6.61 8.64 13.55
C ARG A 39 6.16 7.43 12.72
N ILE A 40 6.92 7.08 11.69
CA ILE A 40 6.67 5.89 10.86
C ILE A 40 6.91 4.62 11.67
N GLU A 41 7.99 4.54 12.43
CA GLU A 41 8.30 3.40 13.31
C GLU A 41 7.21 3.18 14.35
N ILE A 42 6.72 4.26 14.99
CA ILE A 42 5.59 4.18 15.93
C ILE A 42 4.37 3.58 15.21
N PHE A 43 4.02 4.10 14.03
CA PHE A 43 2.89 3.57 13.27
C PHE A 43 3.05 2.10 12.88
N ASN A 44 4.22 1.70 12.41
CA ASN A 44 4.49 0.30 12.05
C ASN A 44 4.40 -0.62 13.26
N LYS A 45 4.96 -0.20 14.41
CA LYS A 45 4.84 -0.93 15.66
C LYS A 45 3.40 -1.05 16.14
N GLU A 46 2.61 0.02 16.00
CA GLU A 46 1.17 -0.04 16.26
C GLU A 46 0.49 -1.07 15.34
N LEU A 47 0.81 -1.11 14.04
CA LEU A 47 0.25 -2.14 13.14
C LEU A 47 0.63 -3.55 13.60
N GLU A 48 1.91 -3.79 13.90
CA GLU A 48 2.45 -5.10 14.32
C GLU A 48 1.78 -5.64 15.57
N ASN A 49 1.54 -4.78 16.58
CA ASN A 49 0.89 -5.17 17.83
C ASN A 49 -0.55 -5.65 17.66
N HIS A 50 -1.19 -5.33 16.53
CA HIS A 50 -2.59 -5.64 16.26
C HIS A 50 -2.76 -6.69 15.16
N VAL A 51 -1.68 -7.27 14.63
CA VAL A 51 -1.76 -8.32 13.60
C VAL A 51 -2.42 -9.57 14.20
N ILE A 52 -3.39 -10.11 13.47
CA ILE A 52 -3.92 -11.44 13.71
C ILE A 52 -3.04 -12.42 12.93
N GLU A 53 -2.41 -13.35 13.64
CA GLU A 53 -1.60 -14.41 13.02
C GLU A 53 -2.51 -15.45 12.35
N PRO A 54 -2.26 -15.82 11.08
CA PRO A 54 -3.02 -16.87 10.43
C PRO A 54 -2.72 -18.23 11.06
N ASN A 55 -3.71 -19.10 11.12
CA ASN A 55 -3.51 -20.47 11.58
C ASN A 55 -2.66 -21.28 10.59
N PHE A 56 -2.77 -20.98 9.30
CA PHE A 56 -1.95 -21.59 8.25
C PHE A 56 -1.57 -20.53 7.21
N THR A 57 -0.33 -20.59 6.75
CA THR A 57 0.14 -19.90 5.54
C THR A 57 0.68 -20.97 4.60
N ILE A 58 0.11 -21.06 3.41
CA ILE A 58 0.45 -22.07 2.41
C ILE A 58 0.87 -21.36 1.13
N ASN A 59 2.10 -21.60 0.70
CA ASN A 59 2.54 -21.17 -0.62
C ASN A 59 2.09 -22.20 -1.66
N MET A 60 1.55 -21.72 -2.78
CA MET A 60 0.95 -22.57 -3.80
C MET A 60 1.99 -22.90 -4.87
N ASP A 61 2.48 -24.14 -4.85
CA ASP A 61 3.39 -24.68 -5.87
C ASP A 61 2.67 -25.57 -6.90
N SER A 62 1.38 -25.82 -6.70
CA SER A 62 0.52 -26.62 -7.58
C SER A 62 -0.86 -25.99 -7.69
N SER A 63 -1.67 -26.44 -8.65
CA SER A 63 -3.05 -25.96 -8.84
C SER A 63 -4.02 -26.43 -7.75
N THR A 64 -3.63 -27.40 -6.93
CA THR A 64 -4.50 -28.03 -5.92
C THR A 64 -3.77 -28.16 -4.60
N VAL A 65 -4.41 -27.71 -3.52
CA VAL A 65 -3.97 -27.95 -2.15
C VAL A 65 -5.08 -28.55 -1.32
N THR A 66 -4.72 -29.48 -0.44
CA THR A 66 -5.63 -30.04 0.55
C THR A 66 -5.04 -29.82 1.94
N PHE A 67 -5.82 -29.25 2.84
CA PHE A 67 -5.45 -29.09 4.25
C PHE A 67 -6.70 -29.07 5.12
N LEU A 68 -6.64 -29.70 6.30
CA LEU A 68 -7.82 -29.90 7.15
C LEU A 68 -8.99 -30.48 6.33
N ASP A 69 -10.15 -29.81 6.34
CA ASP A 69 -11.35 -30.16 5.60
C ASP A 69 -11.52 -29.34 4.32
N PHE A 70 -10.45 -28.67 3.87
CA PHE A 70 -10.44 -27.88 2.63
C PHE A 70 -9.69 -28.63 1.53
N LYS A 71 -10.37 -28.74 0.39
CA LYS A 71 -9.74 -28.95 -0.91
C LYS A 71 -9.88 -27.67 -1.71
N ILE A 72 -8.75 -27.05 -2.03
CA ILE A 72 -8.70 -25.83 -2.84
C ILE A 72 -8.09 -26.18 -4.19
N ASP A 73 -8.89 -26.04 -5.24
CA ASP A 73 -8.44 -26.18 -6.62
C ASP A 73 -8.44 -24.82 -7.29
N SER A 74 -7.50 -24.59 -8.20
CA SER A 74 -7.43 -23.36 -8.98
C SER A 74 -7.07 -23.67 -10.43
N PHE A 75 -7.72 -22.98 -11.36
CA PHE A 75 -7.43 -23.08 -12.78
C PHE A 75 -7.81 -21.77 -13.45
N SER A 76 -7.17 -21.47 -14.57
CA SER A 76 -7.53 -20.31 -15.39
C SER A 76 -8.30 -20.75 -16.62
N ASP A 77 -9.36 -20.02 -16.94
CA ASP A 77 -10.09 -20.14 -18.19
C ASP A 77 -9.97 -18.85 -19.02
N GLU A 78 -10.74 -18.73 -20.10
CA GLU A 78 -10.76 -17.55 -20.96
C GLU A 78 -11.23 -16.26 -20.27
N ASN A 79 -11.96 -16.38 -19.15
CA ASN A 79 -12.49 -15.25 -18.39
C ASN A 79 -11.58 -14.87 -17.22
N GLY A 80 -10.75 -15.79 -16.73
CA GLY A 80 -9.73 -15.52 -15.71
C GLY A 80 -9.55 -16.68 -14.73
N LEU A 81 -8.94 -16.39 -13.58
CA LEU A 81 -8.78 -17.36 -12.50
C LEU A 81 -10.12 -17.78 -11.89
N VAL A 82 -10.28 -19.09 -11.75
CA VAL A 82 -11.34 -19.73 -10.98
C VAL A 82 -10.71 -20.44 -9.78
N ILE A 83 -11.22 -20.13 -8.59
CA ILE A 83 -10.78 -20.77 -7.33
C ILE A 83 -11.97 -21.56 -6.79
N LYS A 84 -11.80 -22.87 -6.62
CA LYS A 84 -12.77 -23.74 -5.98
C LYS A 84 -12.34 -24.01 -4.56
N VAL A 85 -13.21 -23.71 -3.60
CA VAL A 85 -13.02 -24.06 -2.18
C VAL A 85 -14.08 -25.12 -1.85
N ASN A 86 -13.66 -26.38 -1.78
CA ASN A 86 -14.55 -27.53 -1.75
C ASN A 86 -15.49 -27.51 -2.97
N ASN A 87 -16.79 -27.26 -2.75
CA ASN A 87 -17.81 -27.19 -3.81
C ASN A 87 -18.16 -25.74 -4.19
N ASP A 88 -17.63 -24.75 -3.47
CA ASP A 88 -17.89 -23.33 -3.74
C ASP A 88 -16.90 -22.79 -4.78
N GLU A 89 -17.35 -21.84 -5.59
CA GLU A 89 -16.53 -21.28 -6.67
C GLU A 89 -16.43 -19.76 -6.59
N ILE A 90 -15.20 -19.27 -6.67
CA ILE A 90 -14.84 -17.86 -6.74
C ILE A 90 -14.32 -17.58 -8.15
N LYS A 91 -15.04 -16.73 -8.88
CA LYS A 91 -14.71 -16.35 -10.27
C LYS A 91 -14.14 -14.94 -10.27
N THR A 92 -12.84 -14.78 -10.51
CA THR A 92 -12.18 -13.46 -10.37
C THR A 92 -12.69 -12.42 -11.34
N TYR A 93 -13.15 -12.83 -12.53
CA TYR A 93 -13.74 -11.93 -13.53
C TYR A 93 -15.03 -11.24 -13.07
N ARG A 94 -15.65 -11.72 -12.00
CA ARG A 94 -16.83 -11.08 -11.38
C ARG A 94 -16.47 -10.12 -10.25
N LEU A 95 -15.17 -9.98 -9.95
CA LEU A 95 -14.68 -9.21 -8.81
C LEU A 95 -14.00 -7.93 -9.29
N GLN A 96 -14.31 -6.87 -8.55
CA GLN A 96 -13.61 -5.60 -8.61
C GLN A 96 -13.06 -5.29 -7.22
N THR A 97 -11.93 -4.59 -7.14
CA THR A 97 -11.32 -4.26 -5.85
C THR A 97 -12.21 -3.33 -5.01
N GLN A 98 -12.17 -3.51 -3.69
CA GLN A 98 -12.87 -2.64 -2.75
C GLN A 98 -12.16 -1.30 -2.56
N ASN A 99 -10.82 -1.29 -2.64
CA ASN A 99 -9.99 -0.09 -2.61
C ASN A 99 -9.59 0.38 -4.01
N ILE A 100 -9.09 1.62 -4.08
CA ILE A 100 -8.47 2.17 -5.30
C ILE A 100 -7.07 1.57 -5.42
N VAL A 101 -6.75 0.94 -6.54
CA VAL A 101 -5.43 0.33 -6.73
C VAL A 101 -4.42 1.37 -7.19
N TRP A 102 -4.81 2.18 -8.18
CA TRP A 102 -4.03 3.30 -8.70
C TRP A 102 -4.89 4.55 -8.84
N THR A 103 -5.59 4.72 -9.98
CA THR A 103 -6.52 5.85 -10.17
C THR A 103 -7.97 5.47 -9.91
N ALA A 104 -8.28 4.18 -9.96
CA ALA A 104 -9.60 3.63 -9.74
C ALA A 104 -9.52 2.25 -9.07
N LYS A 105 -10.69 1.71 -8.73
CA LYS A 105 -10.86 0.29 -8.43
C LYS A 105 -10.54 -0.53 -9.67
N ASP A 106 -9.86 -1.65 -9.49
CA ASP A 106 -9.35 -2.46 -10.60
C ASP A 106 -10.15 -3.75 -10.79
N SER A 107 -10.11 -4.30 -12.01
CA SER A 107 -10.66 -5.61 -12.32
C SER A 107 -9.65 -6.70 -11.96
N VAL A 108 -10.15 -7.74 -11.29
CA VAL A 108 -9.32 -8.86 -10.82
C VAL A 108 -9.20 -9.96 -11.88
N GLN A 109 -9.88 -9.81 -13.03
CA GLN A 109 -9.94 -10.80 -14.10
C GLN A 109 -8.57 -11.20 -14.65
N TYR A 110 -7.58 -10.31 -14.56
CA TYR A 110 -6.25 -10.54 -15.09
C TYR A 110 -5.41 -11.50 -14.24
N ALA A 111 -5.78 -11.77 -12.99
CA ALA A 111 -5.08 -12.76 -12.20
C ALA A 111 -5.31 -14.16 -12.78
N ASN A 112 -4.25 -14.98 -12.80
CA ASN A 112 -4.31 -16.32 -13.40
C ASN A 112 -3.68 -17.42 -12.52
N GLN A 113 -3.18 -17.07 -11.33
CA GLN A 113 -2.67 -18.04 -10.36
C GLN A 113 -2.83 -17.55 -8.92
N ILE A 114 -2.86 -18.50 -7.98
CA ILE A 114 -2.74 -18.25 -6.55
C ILE A 114 -1.29 -18.47 -6.17
N SER A 115 -0.67 -17.53 -5.46
CA SER A 115 0.71 -17.68 -4.96
C SER A 115 0.75 -18.07 -3.48
N GLN A 116 -0.23 -17.62 -2.69
CA GLN A 116 -0.30 -17.90 -1.26
C GLN A 116 -1.75 -17.96 -0.78
N ILE A 117 -1.99 -18.78 0.24
CA ILE A 117 -3.25 -18.89 0.96
C ILE A 117 -2.97 -18.69 2.44
N LYS A 118 -3.73 -17.81 3.09
CA LYS A 118 -3.77 -17.68 4.55
C LYS A 118 -5.12 -18.13 5.07
N TYR A 119 -5.14 -18.96 6.10
CA TYR A 119 -6.37 -19.40 6.76
C TYR A 119 -6.47 -18.85 8.18
N TYR A 120 -7.61 -18.22 8.45
CA TYR A 120 -7.98 -17.62 9.72
C TYR A 120 -9.20 -18.36 10.28
N LYS A 121 -8.95 -19.31 11.18
CA LYS A 121 -9.93 -20.28 11.68
C LYS A 121 -11.04 -19.62 12.49
N TYR A 122 -10.69 -18.64 13.34
CA TYR A 122 -11.65 -18.01 14.25
C TYR A 122 -12.55 -17.01 13.51
N GLU A 123 -11.95 -16.25 12.60
CA GLU A 123 -12.61 -15.29 11.70
C GLU A 123 -13.37 -16.00 10.58
N LYS A 124 -13.06 -17.29 10.35
CA LYS A 124 -13.62 -18.13 9.28
C LYS A 124 -13.35 -17.52 7.91
N LEU A 125 -12.11 -17.09 7.68
CA LEU A 125 -11.68 -16.45 6.43
C LEU A 125 -10.57 -17.26 5.76
N LEU A 126 -10.63 -17.33 4.43
CA LEU A 126 -9.49 -17.66 3.59
C LEU A 126 -9.05 -16.41 2.83
N LEU A 127 -7.77 -16.10 2.88
CA LEU A 127 -7.16 -15.04 2.10
C LEU A 127 -6.31 -15.64 0.99
N PHE A 128 -6.56 -15.24 -0.25
CA PHE A 128 -5.86 -15.71 -1.43
C PHE A 128 -5.00 -14.59 -2.00
N GLN A 129 -3.69 -14.80 -2.08
CA GLN A 129 -2.81 -13.91 -2.82
C GLN A 129 -2.82 -14.38 -4.25
N ILE A 130 -3.32 -13.54 -5.14
CA ILE A 130 -3.42 -13.89 -6.55
C ILE A 130 -2.58 -12.93 -7.36
N THR A 131 -1.93 -13.50 -8.36
CA THR A 131 -0.98 -12.79 -9.22
C THR A 131 -1.27 -13.14 -10.67
N TYR A 132 -0.70 -12.34 -11.55
CA TYR A 132 -0.66 -12.64 -12.97
C TYR A 132 0.75 -13.09 -13.33
N TYR A 133 0.89 -14.26 -13.96
CA TYR A 133 2.17 -14.76 -14.45
C TYR A 133 2.01 -15.49 -15.80
N PRO A 134 2.85 -15.22 -16.81
CA PRO A 134 3.92 -14.23 -16.81
C PRO A 134 3.35 -12.80 -16.83
N CYS A 135 3.86 -11.92 -15.97
CA CYS A 135 3.46 -10.52 -15.99
C CYS A 135 4.33 -9.74 -17.00
N SER A 136 3.75 -8.79 -17.73
CA SER A 136 4.49 -7.83 -18.54
C SER A 136 3.84 -6.44 -18.49
N GLY A 137 4.64 -5.40 -18.69
CA GLY A 137 4.18 -4.01 -18.72
C GLY A 137 3.63 -3.50 -17.38
N LEU A 138 2.64 -2.59 -17.46
CA LEU A 138 2.04 -1.95 -16.28
C LEU A 138 1.28 -2.94 -15.38
N GLY A 139 0.84 -4.08 -15.92
CA GLY A 139 0.16 -5.14 -15.16
C GLY A 139 1.03 -5.84 -14.12
N CYS A 140 2.36 -5.80 -14.26
CA CYS A 140 3.27 -6.28 -13.20
C CYS A 140 3.25 -5.39 -11.94
N GLY A 141 2.74 -4.17 -12.06
CA GLY A 141 2.69 -3.24 -10.94
C GLY A 141 1.60 -3.58 -9.93
N ALA A 142 0.56 -4.32 -10.33
CA ALA A 142 -0.58 -4.61 -9.48
C ALA A 142 -0.55 -6.06 -8.95
N ASN A 143 -0.92 -6.21 -7.69
CA ASN A 143 -1.14 -7.49 -7.05
C ASN A 143 -2.47 -7.48 -6.31
N TYR A 144 -3.16 -8.62 -6.28
CA TYR A 144 -4.50 -8.70 -5.73
C TYR A 144 -4.58 -9.69 -4.57
N GLN A 145 -5.53 -9.42 -3.69
CA GLN A 145 -5.89 -10.26 -2.57
C GLN A 145 -7.38 -10.53 -2.63
N ILE A 146 -7.81 -11.77 -2.40
CA ILE A 146 -9.21 -12.10 -2.20
C ILE A 146 -9.41 -12.56 -0.77
N ILE A 147 -10.31 -11.90 -0.06
CA ILE A 147 -10.84 -12.35 1.23
C ILE A 147 -12.10 -13.15 0.94
N TYR A 148 -12.13 -14.42 1.35
CA TYR A 148 -13.27 -15.30 1.21
C TYR A 148 -13.86 -15.65 2.57
N ASP A 149 -15.11 -15.26 2.77
CA ASP A 149 -15.90 -15.57 3.96
C ASP A 149 -16.45 -17.00 3.85
N LEU A 150 -15.94 -17.89 4.69
CA LEU A 150 -16.32 -19.30 4.70
C LEU A 150 -17.75 -19.53 5.18
N LYS A 151 -18.31 -18.62 5.99
CA LYS A 151 -19.66 -18.71 6.54
C LYS A 151 -20.69 -18.26 5.51
N ASN A 152 -20.46 -17.10 4.88
CA ASN A 152 -21.43 -16.45 3.99
C ASN A 152 -21.18 -16.73 2.51
N LYS A 153 -20.05 -17.39 2.18
CA LYS A 153 -19.66 -17.75 0.81
C LYS A 153 -19.54 -16.53 -0.09
N LYS A 154 -18.97 -15.45 0.47
CA LYS A 154 -18.75 -14.17 -0.21
C LYS A 154 -17.27 -13.90 -0.37
N SER A 155 -16.91 -13.27 -1.48
CA SER A 155 -15.53 -12.94 -1.82
C SER A 155 -15.41 -11.44 -2.03
N PHE A 156 -14.38 -10.85 -1.44
CA PHE A 156 -14.06 -9.44 -1.59
C PHE A 156 -12.62 -9.30 -2.05
N ALA A 157 -12.42 -8.56 -3.14
CA ALA A 157 -11.09 -8.35 -3.67
C ALA A 157 -10.51 -7.02 -3.19
N PHE A 158 -9.20 -7.01 -2.98
CA PHE A 158 -8.38 -5.83 -2.76
C PHE A 158 -7.22 -5.87 -3.73
N GLY A 159 -6.66 -4.70 -4.02
CA GLY A 159 -5.49 -4.59 -4.87
C GLY A 159 -4.48 -3.64 -4.28
N ARG A 160 -3.23 -3.81 -4.70
CA ARG A 160 -2.09 -3.00 -4.30
C ARG A 160 -1.26 -2.73 -5.53
N PHE A 161 -0.71 -1.53 -5.65
CA PHE A 161 0.17 -1.18 -6.76
C PHE A 161 1.58 -0.90 -6.26
N ARG A 162 2.53 -1.78 -6.56
CA ARG A 162 3.97 -1.66 -6.19
C ARG A 162 4.23 -1.49 -4.68
N THR A 163 3.28 -1.80 -3.81
CA THR A 163 3.38 -1.61 -2.35
C THR A 163 3.49 -2.93 -1.57
N GLY A 164 4.00 -3.99 -2.21
CA GLY A 164 4.18 -5.31 -1.62
C GLY A 164 2.93 -6.19 -1.59
N PHE A 165 3.07 -7.37 -1.00
CA PHE A 165 2.09 -8.47 -1.09
C PHE A 165 1.33 -8.76 0.21
N ASP A 166 1.57 -7.99 1.27
CA ASP A 166 1.01 -8.26 2.59
C ASP A 166 -0.51 -8.40 2.56
N MET A 167 -1.00 -9.35 3.35
CA MET A 167 -2.42 -9.68 3.44
C MET A 167 -2.79 -10.10 4.85
N ASN A 168 -2.46 -9.23 5.79
CA ASN A 168 -2.68 -9.46 7.20
C ASN A 168 -4.05 -8.91 7.60
N LEU A 169 -4.65 -9.57 8.58
CA LEU A 169 -5.82 -9.08 9.30
C LEU A 169 -5.37 -8.45 10.60
N TYR A 170 -6.18 -7.53 11.12
CA TYR A 170 -5.88 -6.76 12.32
C TYR A 170 -7.07 -6.74 13.27
N GLN A 171 -6.80 -6.57 14.56
CA GLN A 171 -7.79 -6.34 15.60
C GLN A 171 -7.30 -5.21 16.51
N TYR A 172 -7.97 -4.06 16.50
CA TYR A 172 -7.56 -2.86 17.26
C TYR A 172 -8.27 -2.67 18.60
N GLN A 173 -9.41 -3.33 18.82
CA GLN A 173 -10.19 -3.20 20.05
C GLN A 173 -10.63 -4.58 20.55
N THR A 174 -11.18 -4.63 21.76
CA THR A 174 -11.81 -5.84 22.32
C THR A 174 -13.17 -6.16 21.71
N ASP A 175 -13.60 -5.44 20.67
CA ASP A 175 -14.94 -5.55 20.07
C ASP A 175 -15.09 -6.73 19.10
N GLU A 176 -14.16 -7.69 19.14
CA GLU A 176 -14.09 -8.89 18.29
C GLU A 176 -14.08 -8.60 16.78
N LYS A 177 -13.93 -7.33 16.38
CA LYS A 177 -13.95 -6.95 14.97
C LYS A 177 -12.63 -7.26 14.29
N THR A 178 -12.74 -7.71 13.05
CA THR A 178 -11.62 -7.99 12.16
C THR A 178 -11.49 -6.88 11.13
N TYR A 179 -10.27 -6.38 10.96
CA TYR A 179 -9.97 -5.32 10.02
C TYR A 179 -8.98 -5.80 8.96
N TYR A 180 -9.09 -5.25 7.75
CA TYR A 180 -8.12 -5.41 6.67
C TYR A 180 -7.48 -4.06 6.34
N LEU A 181 -6.16 -4.06 6.23
CA LEU A 181 -5.39 -2.89 5.82
C LEU A 181 -5.13 -2.94 4.31
N SER A 182 -5.83 -2.09 3.57
CA SER A 182 -5.55 -1.90 2.15
C SER A 182 -4.55 -0.78 1.91
N LYS A 183 -3.91 -0.78 0.74
CA LYS A 183 -2.97 0.27 0.31
C LYS A 183 -3.42 0.78 -1.06
N SER A 184 -3.77 2.06 -1.11
CA SER A 184 -4.16 2.76 -2.33
C SER A 184 -3.01 3.63 -2.80
N PHE A 185 -2.62 3.52 -4.07
CA PHE A 185 -1.51 4.27 -4.64
C PHE A 185 -2.03 5.42 -5.49
N GLN A 186 -1.53 6.64 -5.29
CA GLN A 186 -1.75 7.76 -6.18
C GLN A 186 -0.41 8.14 -6.81
N GLY A 187 -0.33 8.10 -8.14
CA GLY A 187 0.86 8.51 -8.87
C GLY A 187 1.14 10.01 -8.75
N ARG A 188 2.32 10.42 -9.22
CA ARG A 188 2.85 11.79 -9.19
C ARG A 188 1.77 12.87 -9.33
N ASN A 189 1.62 13.65 -8.26
CA ASN A 189 0.81 14.87 -8.24
C ASN A 189 1.55 16.06 -8.87
N GLU A 190 0.96 17.27 -8.79
CA GLU A 190 1.58 18.52 -9.29
C GLU A 190 2.94 18.84 -8.64
N GLN A 191 3.24 18.24 -7.49
CA GLN A 191 4.50 18.37 -6.75
C GLN A 191 5.48 17.23 -7.08
N LEU A 192 5.18 16.40 -8.09
CA LEU A 192 5.96 15.23 -8.50
C LEU A 192 6.08 14.15 -7.41
N LYS A 193 5.15 14.11 -6.46
CA LYS A 193 5.15 13.14 -5.35
C LYS A 193 4.16 12.02 -5.57
N ASP A 194 4.63 10.81 -5.33
CA ASP A 194 3.79 9.62 -5.25
C ASP A 194 3.22 9.49 -3.83
N THR A 195 1.98 9.03 -3.69
CA THR A 195 1.33 8.85 -2.38
C THR A 195 0.85 7.43 -2.21
N ILE A 196 1.17 6.81 -1.08
CA ILE A 196 0.56 5.56 -0.63
C ILE A 196 -0.35 5.90 0.55
N THR A 197 -1.64 5.59 0.41
CA THR A 197 -2.62 5.72 1.49
C THR A 197 -2.97 4.34 2.03
N ASN A 198 -2.65 4.08 3.29
CA ASN A 198 -3.17 2.94 4.02
C ASN A 198 -4.58 3.24 4.49
N GLU A 199 -5.54 2.39 4.12
CA GLU A 199 -6.97 2.57 4.39
C GLU A 199 -7.49 1.34 5.12
N LEU A 200 -8.17 1.57 6.24
CA LEU A 200 -8.71 0.52 7.09
C LEU A 200 -10.12 0.13 6.65
N PHE A 201 -10.35 -1.18 6.54
CA PHE A 201 -11.65 -1.76 6.23
C PHE A 201 -12.09 -2.66 7.37
N GLU A 202 -13.26 -2.40 7.95
CA GLU A 202 -13.94 -3.35 8.84
C GLU A 202 -14.52 -4.47 7.98
N LEU A 203 -14.16 -5.73 8.26
CA LEU A 203 -14.67 -6.88 7.52
C LEU A 203 -16.05 -7.26 8.07
N THR A 204 -17.09 -6.92 7.32
CA THR A 204 -18.46 -7.36 7.62
C THR A 204 -18.87 -8.53 6.71
N PRO A 205 -19.82 -9.38 7.14
CA PRO A 205 -20.33 -10.51 6.35
C PRO A 205 -20.78 -10.19 4.91
N ASN A 206 -21.26 -8.97 4.68
CA ASN A 206 -21.89 -8.59 3.42
C ASN A 206 -20.96 -7.77 2.52
N LEU A 207 -20.26 -6.80 3.11
CA LEU A 207 -19.39 -5.88 2.39
C LEU A 207 -18.37 -5.26 3.35
N PRO A 208 -17.07 -5.30 3.04
CA PRO A 208 -16.08 -4.57 3.81
C PRO A 208 -16.42 -3.08 3.87
N LEU A 209 -16.50 -2.53 5.08
CA LEU A 209 -16.81 -1.12 5.32
C LEU A 209 -15.50 -0.34 5.43
N ARG A 210 -15.28 0.59 4.50
CA ARG A 210 -14.15 1.53 4.58
C ARG A 210 -14.37 2.53 5.72
N LEU A 211 -13.45 2.59 6.67
CA LEU A 211 -13.46 3.57 7.75
C LEU A 211 -12.70 4.83 7.31
N SER A 212 -13.41 5.72 6.62
CA SER A 212 -12.83 6.90 5.95
C SER A 212 -12.10 7.89 6.88
N GLU A 213 -12.43 7.86 8.17
CA GLU A 213 -11.83 8.67 9.21
C GLU A 213 -10.43 8.20 9.63
N TYR A 214 -10.07 6.95 9.30
CA TYR A 214 -8.76 6.37 9.60
C TYR A 214 -7.94 6.20 8.33
N SER A 215 -6.77 6.83 8.30
CA SER A 215 -5.80 6.68 7.21
C SER A 215 -4.38 7.01 7.66
N ALA A 216 -3.42 6.40 6.97
CA ALA A 216 -2.01 6.72 7.11
C ALA A 216 -1.39 6.90 5.71
N LYS A 217 -0.94 8.12 5.42
CA LYS A 217 -0.44 8.56 4.11
C LYS A 217 1.05 8.73 4.15
N PHE A 218 1.71 8.10 3.19
CA PHE A 218 3.14 8.19 2.93
C PHE A 218 3.33 8.90 1.59
N MET A 219 4.16 9.93 1.56
CA MET A 219 4.51 10.64 0.33
C MET A 219 5.97 10.43 0.00
N TYR A 220 6.23 10.12 -1.26
CA TYR A 220 7.56 9.76 -1.76
C TYR A 220 8.02 10.73 -2.84
N GLU A 221 9.33 10.93 -2.92
CA GLU A 221 10.02 11.46 -4.09
C GLU A 221 10.75 10.31 -4.81
N ASN A 222 10.91 10.43 -6.13
CA ASN A 222 11.64 9.47 -6.98
C ASN A 222 11.21 8.01 -6.83
N ASP A 223 10.01 7.64 -7.30
CA ASP A 223 9.57 6.25 -7.44
C ASP A 223 9.80 5.40 -6.16
N PHE A 224 9.38 5.91 -5.01
CA PHE A 224 9.47 5.28 -3.67
C PHE A 224 10.86 5.25 -3.01
N GLU A 225 11.88 5.92 -3.55
CA GLU A 225 13.24 5.89 -2.98
C GLU A 225 13.37 6.66 -1.66
N ARG A 226 12.55 7.69 -1.46
CA ARG A 226 12.64 8.55 -0.26
C ARG A 226 11.28 8.99 0.25
N GLU A 227 10.93 8.59 1.47
CA GLU A 227 9.82 9.19 2.21
C GLU A 227 10.13 10.67 2.50
N THR A 228 9.19 11.53 2.14
CA THR A 228 9.30 12.98 2.39
C THR A 228 8.22 13.50 3.32
N LYS A 229 7.13 12.74 3.51
CA LYS A 229 6.05 13.10 4.42
C LYS A 229 5.31 11.88 4.93
N PHE A 230 4.88 11.95 6.17
CA PHE A 230 3.97 11.01 6.80
C PHE A 230 2.85 11.77 7.51
N GLU A 231 1.62 11.41 7.24
CA GLU A 231 0.41 11.92 7.89
C GLU A 231 -0.43 10.74 8.35
N SER A 232 -0.86 10.73 9.62
CA SER A 232 -1.74 9.67 10.10
C SER A 232 -2.85 10.24 10.98
N LYS A 233 -4.04 9.70 10.76
CA LYS A 233 -5.16 9.72 11.69
C LYS A 233 -5.54 8.26 11.88
N TRP A 234 -5.02 7.65 12.93
CA TRP A 234 -5.12 6.20 13.11
C TRP A 234 -6.05 5.84 14.27
N ILE A 235 -6.64 4.65 14.19
CA ILE A 235 -7.35 4.03 15.30
C ILE A 235 -6.33 3.71 16.40
N LYS A 236 -6.74 3.89 17.64
CA LYS A 236 -5.95 3.59 18.85
C LYS A 236 -6.68 2.55 19.68
#